data_AF-V7FEL2-F1
#
_entry.id   AF-V7FEL2-F1
#
_cell.length_a   1.000
_cell.length_b   1.000
_cell.length_c   1.000
_cell.angle_alpha   90.00
_cell.angle_beta   90.00
_cell.angle_gamma   90.00
#
_symmetry.space_group_name_H-M   'P 1'
#
loop_
_entity.id
_entity.type
_entity.pdbx_description
1 polymer ?
#
loop_
_entity_poly.entity_id
_entity_poly.type
_entity_poly.pdbx_seq_one_letter_code
_entity_poly.pdbx_strand_id
1 'polypeptide(L)'
;MFNSALGAGNIDKVTDFNKLQDKIHLDDAVFAGLKLGGLSADAFFAGTAAHDSSDHIIYNSSTGALSFDSDGIGGISQIQFATLSPGLSLTAGSFLVI
;
A
#
# COMPACT_ATOMS: atom_id res chain seq x y z
N MET A 1 10.40 -5.12 -2.82
CA MET A 1 9.61 -5.03 -4.07
C MET A 1 8.49 -6.02 -3.96
N PHE A 2 7.27 -5.63 -4.35
CA PHE A 2 6.10 -6.49 -4.37
C PHE A 2 5.69 -6.70 -5.84
N ASN A 3 5.85 -7.93 -6.33
CA ASN A 3 5.62 -8.31 -7.73
C ASN A 3 4.99 -9.71 -7.90
N SER A 4 4.41 -10.23 -6.83
CA SER A 4 3.68 -11.50 -6.81
C SER A 4 2.18 -11.27 -6.67
N ALA A 5 1.36 -12.20 -7.18
CA ALA A 5 -0.09 -12.13 -7.08
C ALA A 5 -0.59 -11.87 -5.64
N LEU A 6 -1.57 -10.98 -5.51
CA LEU A 6 -2.19 -10.62 -4.24
C LEU A 6 -3.15 -11.72 -3.76
N GLY A 7 -3.26 -11.88 -2.43
CA GLY A 7 -4.24 -12.80 -1.85
C GLY A 7 -4.04 -13.01 -0.35
N ALA A 8 -5.08 -13.53 0.33
CA ALA A 8 -5.11 -13.67 1.79
C ALA A 8 -3.98 -14.54 2.40
N GLY A 9 -3.32 -15.37 1.59
CA GLY A 9 -2.17 -16.19 2.01
C GLY A 9 -0.80 -15.61 1.66
N ASN A 10 -0.73 -14.49 0.94
CA ASN A 10 0.50 -13.88 0.47
C ASN A 10 0.70 -12.50 1.13
N ILE A 11 1.08 -12.53 2.41
CA ILE A 11 1.28 -11.32 3.22
C ILE A 11 2.71 -11.35 3.75
N ASP A 12 3.54 -10.45 3.23
CA ASP A 12 4.92 -10.31 3.70
C ASP A 12 4.97 -9.58 5.05
N LYS A 13 6.08 -9.76 5.77
CA LYS A 13 6.38 -9.01 6.99
C LYS A 13 7.66 -8.22 6.80
N VAL A 14 7.58 -6.90 6.97
CA VAL A 14 8.74 -6.00 6.93
C VAL A 14 8.92 -5.38 8.32
N THR A 15 10.02 -5.69 8.98
CA THR A 15 10.20 -5.39 10.42
C THR A 15 10.95 -4.10 10.71
N ASP A 16 11.70 -3.57 9.75
CA ASP A 16 12.69 -2.50 9.93
C ASP A 16 12.56 -1.37 8.90
N PHE A 17 11.39 -1.25 8.25
CA PHE A 17 11.15 -0.21 7.25
C PHE A 17 11.43 1.19 7.80
N ASN A 18 12.39 1.89 7.18
CA ASN A 18 12.72 3.27 7.47
C ASN A 18 12.21 4.19 6.37
N LYS A 19 11.14 4.93 6.66
CA LYS A 19 10.50 5.84 5.69
C LYS A 19 11.42 6.95 5.12
N LEU A 20 12.55 7.24 5.75
CA LEU A 20 13.51 8.24 5.27
C LEU A 20 14.55 7.66 4.31
N GLN A 21 14.74 6.34 4.32
CA GLN A 21 15.80 5.66 3.56
C GLN A 21 15.24 4.68 2.54
N ASP A 22 14.14 4.02 2.88
CA ASP A 22 13.56 2.93 2.13
C ASP A 22 12.38 3.39 1.27
N LYS A 23 12.13 2.62 0.21
CA LYS A 23 10.94 2.71 -0.62
C LYS A 23 10.30 1.34 -0.76
N ILE A 24 8.97 1.33 -0.78
CA ILE A 24 8.18 0.17 -1.15
C ILE A 24 7.96 0.24 -2.67
N HIS A 25 8.55 -0.71 -3.40
CA HIS A 25 8.35 -0.82 -4.83
C HIS A 25 7.13 -1.71 -5.14
N LEU A 26 6.21 -1.19 -5.93
CA LEU A 26 4.96 -1.82 -6.34
C LEU A 26 5.00 -2.06 -7.85
N ASP A 27 4.87 -3.31 -8.28
CA ASP A 27 4.84 -3.67 -9.70
C ASP A 27 3.46 -3.37 -10.30
N ASP A 28 3.38 -2.56 -11.35
CA ASP A 28 2.09 -2.11 -11.91
C ASP A 28 1.24 -3.25 -12.49
N ALA A 29 1.87 -4.38 -12.86
CA ALA A 29 1.16 -5.57 -13.31
C ALA A 29 0.38 -6.26 -12.17
N VAL A 30 0.81 -6.07 -10.92
CA VAL A 30 0.14 -6.58 -9.72
C VAL A 30 -0.79 -5.54 -9.12
N PHE A 31 -0.35 -4.27 -9.06
CA PHE A 31 -1.09 -3.16 -8.49
C PHE A 31 -1.76 -2.32 -9.59
N ALA A 32 -2.62 -2.99 -10.37
CA ALA A 32 -3.25 -2.42 -11.55
C ALA A 32 -4.03 -1.14 -11.24
N GLY A 33 -3.90 -0.11 -12.10
CA GLY A 33 -4.54 1.19 -11.92
C GLY A 33 -3.62 2.25 -11.30
N LEU A 34 -2.52 1.84 -10.68
CA LEU A 34 -1.46 2.78 -10.29
C LEU A 34 -0.66 3.25 -11.51
N LYS A 35 -0.21 4.51 -11.47
CA LYS A 35 0.65 5.09 -12.51
C LYS A 35 2.12 4.85 -12.16
N LEU A 36 2.92 4.46 -13.16
CA LEU A 36 4.38 4.32 -13.04
C LEU A 36 5.03 5.58 -12.45
N GLY A 37 6.05 5.38 -11.63
CA GLY A 37 6.78 6.44 -10.93
C GLY A 37 6.33 6.63 -9.48
N GLY A 38 6.49 7.83 -8.94
CA GLY A 38 6.08 8.12 -7.57
C GLY A 38 4.56 7.96 -7.40
N LEU A 39 4.13 7.33 -6.32
CA LEU A 39 2.72 7.19 -6.01
C LEU A 39 2.09 8.58 -5.82
N SER A 40 0.90 8.80 -6.41
CA SER A 40 0.14 10.06 -6.20
C SER A 40 -0.24 10.20 -4.73
N ALA A 41 -0.27 11.43 -4.22
CA ALA A 41 -0.75 11.71 -2.87
C ALA A 41 -2.20 11.22 -2.67
N ASP A 42 -3.05 11.44 -3.69
CA ASP A 42 -4.45 11.01 -3.70
C ASP A 42 -4.62 9.48 -3.76
N ALA A 43 -3.56 8.74 -4.07
CA ALA A 43 -3.59 7.27 -4.14
C ALA A 43 -3.21 6.58 -2.82
N PHE A 44 -2.94 7.36 -1.77
CA PHE A 44 -2.49 6.85 -0.49
C PHE A 44 -3.34 7.39 0.65
N PHE A 45 -3.82 6.47 1.49
CA PHE A 45 -4.50 6.82 2.73
C PHE A 45 -3.92 6.09 3.93
N ALA A 46 -3.74 6.83 5.02
CA ALA A 46 -3.37 6.28 6.31
C ALA A 46 -4.64 6.09 7.16
N GLY A 47 -5.19 4.88 7.16
CA GLY A 47 -6.42 4.54 7.85
C GLY A 47 -6.74 3.04 7.80
N THR A 48 -7.97 2.69 8.17
CA THR A 48 -8.41 1.29 8.22
C THR A 48 -8.97 0.78 6.90
N ALA A 49 -9.44 1.69 6.03
CA ALA A 49 -9.99 1.45 4.71
C ALA A 49 -9.79 2.68 3.82
N ALA A 50 -10.02 2.56 2.50
CA ALA A 50 -10.07 3.68 1.56
C ALA A 50 -11.03 4.78 2.08
N HIS A 51 -10.66 6.05 1.93
CA HIS A 51 -11.43 7.19 2.40
C HIS A 51 -12.23 7.87 1.28
N ASP A 52 -11.62 8.03 0.11
CA ASP A 52 -12.28 8.51 -1.09
C ASP A 52 -12.14 7.51 -2.24
N SER A 53 -12.36 7.96 -3.49
CA SER A 53 -12.37 7.12 -4.68
C SER A 53 -11.02 6.89 -5.35
N SER A 54 -9.97 7.48 -4.83
CA SER A 54 -8.63 7.40 -5.39
C SER A 54 -7.67 6.59 -4.51
N ASP A 55 -8.07 6.24 -3.29
CA ASP A 55 -7.21 5.60 -2.29
C ASP A 55 -6.94 4.13 -2.61
N HIS A 56 -5.87 3.88 -3.36
CA HIS A 56 -5.48 2.54 -3.76
C HIS A 56 -4.51 1.87 -2.77
N ILE A 57 -3.71 2.63 -2.04
CA ILE A 57 -2.76 2.08 -1.04
C ILE A 57 -3.15 2.55 0.35
N ILE A 58 -3.50 1.60 1.21
CA ILE A 58 -4.00 1.87 2.55
C ILE A 58 -3.03 1.33 3.59
N TYR A 59 -2.61 2.19 4.51
CA TYR A 59 -1.81 1.79 5.66
C TYR A 59 -2.57 2.00 6.96
N ASN A 60 -2.86 0.89 7.65
CA ASN A 60 -3.44 0.92 8.98
C ASN A 60 -2.34 1.06 10.03
N SER A 61 -2.15 2.28 10.53
CA SER A 61 -1.11 2.60 11.51
C SER A 61 -1.29 1.89 12.87
N SER A 62 -2.49 1.43 13.20
CA SER A 62 -2.75 0.71 14.46
C SER A 62 -2.26 -0.74 14.42
N THR A 63 -2.32 -1.40 13.26
CA THR A 63 -1.96 -2.82 13.09
C THR A 63 -0.68 -3.02 12.29
N GLY A 64 -0.26 -2.01 11.53
CA GLY A 64 0.82 -2.12 10.55
C GLY A 64 0.39 -2.71 9.21
N ALA A 65 -0.90 -3.02 9.02
CA ALA A 65 -1.38 -3.62 7.78
C ALA A 65 -1.23 -2.65 6.61
N LEU A 66 -0.65 -3.13 5.51
CA LEU A 66 -0.54 -2.43 4.25
C LEU A 66 -1.34 -3.21 3.19
N SER A 67 -2.31 -2.53 2.59
CA SER A 67 -3.30 -3.12 1.71
C SER A 67 -3.39 -2.37 0.39
N PHE A 68 -3.81 -3.09 -0.64
CA PHE A 68 -4.19 -2.55 -1.93
C PHE A 68 -5.69 -2.63 -2.10
N ASP A 69 -6.30 -1.50 -2.42
CA ASP A 69 -7.69 -1.43 -2.87
C ASP A 69 -7.70 -1.21 -4.39
N SER A 70 -8.22 -2.21 -5.12
CA SER A 70 -8.23 -2.18 -6.57
C SER A 70 -9.24 -1.22 -7.17
N ASP A 71 -10.34 -0.93 -6.47
CA ASP A 71 -11.34 0.03 -6.94
C ASP A 71 -11.13 1.42 -6.36
N GLY A 72 -10.32 1.51 -5.29
CA GLY A 72 -9.92 2.76 -4.66
C GLY A 72 -11.07 3.48 -3.97
N ILE A 73 -12.27 2.89 -3.89
CA ILE A 73 -13.49 3.46 -3.27
C ILE A 73 -13.96 2.66 -2.05
N GLY A 74 -13.30 1.54 -1.71
CA GLY A 74 -13.70 0.64 -0.63
C GLY A 74 -14.93 -0.23 -0.95
N GLY A 75 -15.33 -0.31 -2.23
CA GLY A 75 -16.46 -1.13 -2.67
C GLY A 75 -16.10 -2.62 -2.75
N ILE A 76 -14.86 -2.89 -3.16
CA ILE A 76 -14.19 -4.19 -3.10
C ILE A 76 -13.34 -4.21 -1.83
N SER A 77 -13.34 -5.33 -1.12
CA SER A 77 -12.46 -5.50 0.04
C SER A 77 -10.99 -5.34 -0.36
N GLN A 78 -10.31 -4.37 0.24
CA GLN A 78 -8.86 -4.22 0.09
C GLN A 78 -8.12 -5.51 0.46
N ILE A 79 -7.05 -5.82 -0.26
CA ILE A 79 -6.23 -7.01 -0.05
C ILE A 79 -4.96 -6.60 0.69
N GLN A 80 -4.78 -7.11 1.90
CA GLN A 80 -3.51 -6.96 2.61
C GLN A 80 -2.42 -7.74 1.87
N PHE A 81 -1.28 -7.09 1.64
CA PHE A 81 -0.11 -7.71 1.00
C PHE A 81 1.16 -7.61 1.85
N ALA A 82 1.18 -6.71 2.84
CA ALA A 82 2.28 -6.64 3.79
C ALA A 82 1.82 -6.25 5.19
N THR A 83 2.66 -6.56 6.16
CA THR A 83 2.63 -6.03 7.52
C THR A 83 3.93 -5.31 7.80
N LEU A 84 3.85 -4.00 8.07
CA LEU A 84 4.95 -3.18 8.54
C LEU A 84 4.87 -3.04 10.06
N SER A 85 5.87 -2.39 10.67
CA SER A 85 5.76 -1.95 12.07
C SER A 85 4.58 -0.98 12.24
N PRO A 86 3.76 -1.10 13.30
CA PRO A 86 2.72 -0.12 13.62
C PRO A 86 3.30 1.28 13.93
N GLY A 87 2.46 2.31 13.83
CA GLY A 87 2.80 3.69 14.19
C GLY A 87 3.71 4.42 13.21
N LEU A 88 4.01 3.84 12.04
CA LEU A 88 4.79 4.53 11.01
C LEU A 88 3.99 5.69 10.42
N SER A 89 4.60 6.86 10.33
CA SER A 89 4.01 8.01 9.62
C SER A 89 4.42 7.94 8.14
N LEU A 90 3.76 7.05 7.40
CA LEU A 90 3.94 6.88 5.96
C LEU A 90 3.22 7.98 5.17
N THR A 91 3.68 8.17 3.93
CA THR A 91 3.07 9.06 2.94
C THR A 91 3.13 8.36 1.58
N ALA A 92 2.46 8.90 0.56
CA ALA A 92 2.66 8.44 -0.82
C ALA A 92 4.13 8.43 -1.25
N GLY A 93 4.94 9.36 -0.69
CA GLY A 93 6.38 9.40 -0.91
C GLY A 93 7.12 8.15 -0.44
N SER A 94 6.54 7.26 0.38
CA SER A 94 7.15 5.99 0.76
C SER A 94 7.14 4.93 -0.36
N PHE A 95 6.45 5.19 -1.47
CA PHE A 95 6.17 4.21 -2.52
C PHE A 95 6.72 4.63 -3.88
N LEU A 96 7.09 3.64 -4.68
CA LEU A 96 7.46 3.77 -6.08
C LEU A 96 6.74 2.68 -6.87
N VAL A 97 6.06 3.06 -7.93
CA VAL A 97 5.41 2.15 -8.88
C VAL A 97 6.39 1.90 -10.02
N ILE A 98 6.66 0.63 -10.32
CA ILE A 98 7.64 0.18 -11.32
C ILE A 98 7.04 -0.74 -12.35
#